data_AF-A0A1G3Z7M0-F1
#
_entry.id   AF-A0A1G3Z7M0-F1
#
_cell.length_a   1.000
_cell.length_b   1.000
_cell.length_c   1.000
_cell.angle_alpha   90.00
_cell.angle_beta   90.00
_cell.angle_gamma   90.00
#
_symmetry.space_group_name_H-M   'P 1'
#
loop_
_entity.id
_entity.type
_entity.pdbx_description
1 polymer ?
#
loop_
_entity_poly.entity_id
_entity_poly.type
_entity_poly.pdbx_seq_one_letter_code
_entity_poly.pdbx_strand_id
1 'polypeptide(L)'
;MKKQHTDDSNPCAQKPNDLEIKNAQLIFDSVWADIEREYDLEKLVFPKEIFWLNGAPGAGKGTNTRFIIQYRDICEEPLVVSDLLHTPEAKKLIDAGKLVGDKEVIGLVFRKLLDPKYNRGVVVDGYPRSLTQVECLKLFHNKLTHLRAEHKNSPLSKVFRTPRFHIIVLFIDEKESIARQFKRGRIAREHNQEVKESGIGELMELRNTDISEEAAQSRYKVFKDETYEALTSLRKVFHYHFINAKGTIQEVQDRIIKELRYQSSLELRQNTYDRISNISLAGDIVLHARQQLIERLDDYEEHHTELFQKVIAFIEHTLFPTITRHAMSGKAQVNTDDPLLDDPLALSMLVDIFTERGFHSVIEIVRHEIPDSVDPKTFKIHTRVKKIHRIRIYFEGSDIRRG
;
A
#
# COMPACT_ATOMS: atom_id res chain seq x y z
N MET A 1 -4.66 68.51 31.00
CA MET A 1 -3.22 68.23 30.86
C MET A 1 -3.02 66.72 31.00
N LYS A 2 -2.92 66.00 29.87
CA LYS A 2 -2.76 64.54 29.82
C LYS A 2 -1.28 64.17 29.84
N LYS A 3 -0.93 63.19 30.68
CA LYS A 3 0.42 62.66 30.88
C LYS A 3 0.83 61.71 29.73
N GLN A 4 2.14 61.72 29.48
CA GLN A 4 2.89 61.03 28.44
C GLN A 4 2.74 59.49 28.49
N HIS A 5 2.71 58.89 27.30
CA HIS A 5 2.82 57.47 27.04
C HIS A 5 4.31 57.13 26.96
N THR A 6 4.79 56.25 27.85
CA THR A 6 6.11 55.64 27.76
C THR A 6 5.99 54.32 27.01
N ASP A 7 6.80 54.21 25.97
CA ASP A 7 6.91 53.13 25.00
C ASP A 7 7.87 52.06 25.58
N ASP A 8 7.34 51.01 26.19
CA ASP A 8 8.12 49.85 26.64
C ASP A 8 8.22 48.82 25.51
N SER A 9 9.27 48.99 24.70
CA SER A 9 9.74 48.00 23.74
C SER A 9 10.56 46.92 24.46
N ASN A 10 9.98 45.75 24.66
CA ASN A 10 10.69 44.57 25.17
C ASN A 10 11.04 43.64 23.98
N PRO A 11 12.32 43.31 23.71
CA PRO A 11 12.70 42.55 22.52
C PRO A 11 12.39 41.05 22.68
N CYS A 12 11.48 40.57 21.83
CA CYS A 12 11.42 39.23 21.25
C CYS A 12 11.82 38.04 22.16
N ALA A 13 10.88 37.56 22.99
CA ALA A 13 10.90 36.17 23.43
C ALA A 13 10.59 35.26 22.23
N GLN A 14 11.62 34.70 21.59
CA GLN A 14 11.46 33.73 20.50
C GLN A 14 10.70 32.51 21.05
N LYS A 15 9.65 32.07 20.35
CA LYS A 15 8.88 30.90 20.77
C LYS A 15 9.79 29.65 20.72
N PRO A 16 9.65 28.68 21.64
CA PRO A 16 10.51 27.48 21.69
C PRO A 16 10.60 26.75 20.34
N ASN A 17 9.50 26.75 19.61
CA ASN A 17 9.37 26.12 18.29
C ASN A 17 10.27 26.76 17.21
N ASP A 18 10.49 28.08 17.27
CA ASP A 18 11.31 28.79 16.27
C ASP A 18 12.81 28.50 16.44
N LEU A 19 13.25 28.21 17.67
CA LEU A 19 14.61 27.81 17.98
C LEU A 19 14.91 26.38 17.47
N GLU A 20 13.97 25.45 17.67
CA GLU A 20 14.12 24.07 17.19
C GLU A 20 14.14 23.98 15.66
N ILE A 21 13.31 24.78 14.97
CA ILE A 21 13.33 24.87 13.50
C ILE A 21 14.69 25.38 12.99
N LYS A 22 15.24 26.44 13.60
CA LYS A 22 16.57 26.96 13.24
C LYS A 22 17.66 25.92 13.50
N ASN A 23 17.58 25.20 14.61
CA ASN A 23 18.51 24.12 14.93
C ASN A 23 18.43 22.99 13.89
N ALA A 24 17.22 22.59 13.48
CA ALA A 24 17.02 21.59 12.43
C ALA A 24 17.64 22.00 11.10
N GLN A 25 17.49 23.27 10.70
CA GLN A 25 18.12 23.80 9.48
C GLN A 25 19.66 23.70 9.54
N LEU A 26 20.27 24.16 10.65
CA LEU A 26 21.72 24.08 10.84
C LEU A 26 22.24 22.64 10.83
N ILE A 27 21.50 21.72 11.48
CA ILE A 27 21.83 20.30 11.49
C ILE A 27 21.74 19.73 10.08
N PHE A 28 20.63 20.00 9.36
CA PHE A 28 20.42 19.52 8.00
C PHE A 28 21.52 20.03 7.05
N ASP A 29 21.81 21.33 7.05
CA ASP A 29 22.82 21.92 6.18
C ASP A 29 24.21 21.33 6.46
N SER A 30 24.56 21.13 7.73
CA SER A 30 25.81 20.49 8.10
C SER A 30 25.90 19.04 7.62
N VAL A 31 24.84 18.24 7.81
CA VAL A 31 24.82 16.84 7.38
C VAL A 31 24.84 16.75 5.85
N TRP A 32 24.09 17.60 5.17
CA TRP A 32 24.03 17.63 3.72
C TRP A 32 25.39 18.01 3.11
N ALA A 33 26.07 19.02 3.68
CA ALA A 33 27.41 19.40 3.27
C ALA A 33 28.47 18.30 3.53
N ASP A 34 28.28 17.46 4.54
CA ASP A 34 29.11 16.26 4.73
C ASP A 34 28.86 15.24 3.59
N ILE A 35 27.59 14.99 3.24
CA ILE A 35 27.22 14.08 2.15
C ILE A 35 27.74 14.56 0.79
N GLU A 36 27.62 15.85 0.47
CA GLU A 36 28.13 16.42 -0.79
C GLU A 36 29.67 16.35 -0.89
N ARG A 37 30.38 16.30 0.24
CA ARG A 37 31.83 16.09 0.27
C ARG A 37 32.22 14.62 0.12
N GLU A 38 31.39 13.71 0.61
CA GLU A 38 31.63 12.27 0.58
C GLU A 38 31.22 11.61 -0.75
N TYR A 39 30.18 12.13 -1.42
CA TYR A 39 29.57 11.51 -2.59
C TYR A 39 29.45 12.49 -3.76
N ASP A 40 29.84 12.01 -4.94
CA ASP A 40 29.58 12.70 -6.22
C ASP A 40 28.07 12.77 -6.50
N LEU A 41 27.61 13.82 -7.21
CA LEU A 41 26.20 14.00 -7.58
C LEU A 41 25.58 12.77 -8.25
N GLU A 42 26.35 12.05 -9.08
CA GLU A 42 25.90 10.84 -9.78
C GLU A 42 25.59 9.68 -8.84
N LYS A 43 26.20 9.67 -7.65
CA LYS A 43 26.04 8.63 -6.63
C LYS A 43 24.99 8.98 -5.58
N LEU A 44 24.39 10.18 -5.65
CA LEU A 44 23.28 10.60 -4.78
C LEU A 44 21.93 9.98 -5.20
N VAL A 45 21.91 8.66 -5.39
CA VAL A 45 20.72 7.91 -5.80
C VAL A 45 19.94 7.49 -4.56
N PHE A 46 19.01 8.35 -4.13
CA PHE A 46 18.09 8.04 -3.04
C PHE A 46 16.94 7.12 -3.49
N PRO A 47 16.31 6.38 -2.56
CA PRO A 47 15.19 5.49 -2.84
C PRO A 47 14.02 6.23 -3.48
N LYS A 48 13.32 5.57 -4.41
CA LYS A 48 12.13 6.15 -5.05
C LYS A 48 11.00 6.34 -4.04
N GLU A 49 10.80 5.34 -3.17
CA GLU A 49 9.75 5.31 -2.14
C GLU A 49 10.39 5.07 -0.77
N ILE A 50 10.06 5.93 0.20
CA ILE A 50 10.53 5.79 1.59
C ILE A 50 9.32 5.75 2.52
N PHE A 51 9.21 4.65 3.26
CA PHE A 51 8.20 4.47 4.29
C PHE A 51 8.82 4.74 5.66
N TRP A 52 8.43 5.83 6.29
CA TRP A 52 8.86 6.24 7.61
C TRP A 52 7.92 5.63 8.65
N LEU A 53 8.25 4.42 9.11
CA LEU A 53 7.44 3.67 10.06
C LEU A 53 7.70 4.14 11.49
N ASN A 54 6.63 4.65 12.09
CA ASN A 54 6.59 5.18 13.43
C ASN A 54 5.44 4.54 14.22
N GLY A 55 5.45 4.75 15.52
CA GLY A 55 4.42 4.20 16.38
C GLY A 55 4.82 4.10 17.83
N ALA A 56 3.79 4.01 18.67
CA ALA A 56 3.94 3.96 20.11
C ALA A 56 4.80 2.75 20.55
N PRO A 57 5.46 2.82 21.71
CA PRO A 57 6.01 1.63 22.36
C PRO A 57 4.93 0.53 22.43
N GLY A 58 5.28 -0.71 22.08
CA GLY A 58 4.31 -1.82 22.06
C GLY A 58 3.32 -1.84 20.88
N ALA A 59 3.37 -0.90 19.94
CA ALA A 59 2.47 -0.87 18.78
C ALA A 59 2.72 -1.98 17.73
N GLY A 60 3.76 -2.80 17.91
CA GLY A 60 4.07 -3.93 17.01
C GLY A 60 4.85 -3.55 15.75
N LYS A 61 5.67 -2.48 15.79
CA LYS A 61 6.52 -2.05 14.65
C LYS A 61 7.37 -3.18 14.08
N GLY A 62 8.13 -3.89 14.92
CA GLY A 62 8.98 -5.00 14.46
C GLY A 62 8.20 -6.10 13.73
N THR A 63 6.99 -6.41 14.19
CA THR A 63 6.10 -7.40 13.55
C THR A 63 5.55 -6.89 12.22
N ASN A 64 5.07 -5.64 12.18
CA ASN A 64 4.40 -5.08 11.01
C ASN A 64 5.37 -4.55 9.95
N THR A 65 6.63 -4.28 10.30
CA THR A 65 7.66 -3.83 9.34
C THR A 65 7.86 -4.85 8.22
N ARG A 66 8.08 -6.12 8.59
CA ARG A 66 8.25 -7.21 7.62
C ARG A 66 7.02 -7.39 6.74
N PHE A 67 5.84 -7.25 7.33
CA PHE A 67 4.57 -7.33 6.59
C PHE A 67 4.43 -6.19 5.57
N ILE A 68 4.74 -4.95 5.95
CA ILE A 68 4.70 -3.79 5.03
C ILE A 68 5.68 -3.96 3.88
N ILE A 69 6.89 -4.45 4.16
CA ILE A 69 7.91 -4.75 3.16
C ILE A 69 7.38 -5.76 2.13
N GLN A 70 6.84 -6.89 2.61
CA GLN A 70 6.27 -7.93 1.76
C GLN A 70 5.08 -7.41 0.94
N TYR A 71 4.16 -6.67 1.57
CA TYR A 71 2.97 -6.15 0.92
C TYR A 71 3.29 -5.11 -0.17
N ARG A 72 4.33 -4.28 0.03
CA ARG A 72 4.78 -3.27 -0.94
C ARG A 72 5.81 -3.80 -1.94
N ASP A 73 6.08 -5.11 -1.94
CA ASP A 73 7.08 -5.76 -2.82
C ASP A 73 8.47 -5.10 -2.73
N ILE A 74 8.85 -4.70 -1.51
CA ILE A 74 10.20 -4.20 -1.22
C ILE A 74 11.06 -5.43 -0.91
N CYS A 75 12.08 -5.68 -1.71
CA CYS A 75 12.90 -6.91 -1.56
C CYS A 75 13.97 -6.81 -0.46
N GLU A 76 14.19 -5.61 0.09
CA GLU A 76 15.32 -5.33 1.00
C GLU A 76 14.91 -5.29 2.48
N GLU A 77 15.88 -5.55 3.36
CA GLU A 77 15.70 -5.45 4.81
C GLU A 77 15.41 -4.02 5.28
N PRO A 78 14.59 -3.84 6.33
CA PRO A 78 14.29 -2.51 6.86
C PRO A 78 15.54 -1.81 7.37
N LEU A 79 15.57 -0.49 7.21
CA LEU A 79 16.56 0.35 7.87
C LEU A 79 16.04 0.63 9.30
N VAL A 80 16.54 -0.13 10.27
CA VAL A 80 16.18 0.04 11.68
C VAL A 80 17.17 1.00 12.33
N VAL A 81 16.69 2.15 12.80
CA VAL A 81 17.57 3.21 13.29
C VAL A 81 18.33 2.83 14.57
N SER A 82 17.76 1.98 15.44
CA SER A 82 18.49 1.48 16.62
C SER A 82 19.73 0.69 16.22
N ASP A 83 19.64 -0.11 15.15
CA ASP A 83 20.71 -1.01 14.73
C ASP A 83 21.87 -0.21 14.14
N LEU A 84 21.56 0.94 13.52
CA LEU A 84 22.57 1.89 13.05
C LEU A 84 23.44 2.43 14.18
N LEU A 85 22.88 2.59 15.39
CA LEU A 85 23.64 3.08 16.55
C LEU A 85 24.64 2.07 17.11
N HIS A 86 24.51 0.79 16.74
CA HIS A 86 25.42 -0.27 17.18
C HIS A 86 26.54 -0.58 16.17
N THR A 87 26.53 0.10 15.02
CA THR A 87 27.54 -0.06 13.97
C THR A 87 28.93 0.43 14.40
N PRO A 88 30.03 -0.10 13.81
CA PRO A 88 31.38 0.40 14.09
C PRO A 88 31.54 1.90 13.83
N GLU A 89 30.84 2.43 12.81
CA GLU A 89 30.83 3.86 12.49
C GLU A 89 30.18 4.68 13.61
N ALA A 90 29.04 4.23 14.12
CA ALA A 90 28.38 4.86 15.25
C ALA A 90 29.22 4.74 16.53
N LYS A 91 29.84 3.58 16.79
CA LYS A 91 30.74 3.39 17.94
C LYS A 91 31.94 4.34 17.89
N LYS A 92 32.58 4.52 16.74
CA LYS A 92 33.68 5.51 16.59
C LYS A 92 33.24 6.94 16.90
N LEU A 93 32.00 7.30 16.57
CA LEU A 93 31.44 8.62 16.89
C LEU A 93 31.15 8.76 18.39
N ILE A 94 30.60 7.71 19.01
CA ILE A 94 30.34 7.63 20.46
C ILE A 94 31.65 7.67 21.26
N ASP A 95 32.65 6.88 20.85
CA ASP A 95 33.97 6.75 21.47
C ASP A 95 34.78 8.05 21.38
N ALA A 96 34.51 8.89 20.36
CA ALA A 96 35.06 10.25 20.25
C ALA A 96 34.44 11.26 21.24
N GLY A 97 33.62 10.80 22.20
CA GLY A 97 32.99 11.61 23.23
C GLY A 97 31.78 12.43 22.75
N LYS A 98 31.26 12.15 21.55
CA LYS A 98 30.07 12.82 21.04
C LYS A 98 28.82 12.07 21.53
N LEU A 99 27.95 12.78 22.24
CA LEU A 99 26.59 12.30 22.52
C LEU A 99 25.90 12.02 21.19
N VAL A 100 25.20 10.88 21.07
CA VAL A 100 24.39 10.55 19.88
C VAL A 100 23.21 11.52 19.83
N GLY A 101 23.39 12.64 19.13
CA GLY A 101 22.36 13.65 18.93
C GLY A 101 21.60 13.43 17.63
N ASP A 102 20.67 14.35 17.34
CA ASP A 102 19.89 14.33 16.11
C ASP A 102 20.79 14.39 14.86
N LYS A 103 21.89 15.15 14.92
CA LYS A 103 22.83 15.29 13.80
C LYS A 103 23.44 13.95 13.38
N GLU A 104 23.92 13.17 14.33
CA GLU A 104 24.55 11.87 14.08
C GLU A 104 23.53 10.88 13.52
N VAL A 105 22.33 10.82 14.12
CA VAL A 105 21.24 9.95 13.65
C VAL A 105 20.84 10.29 12.22
N ILE A 106 20.61 11.58 11.92
CA ILE A 106 20.22 12.05 10.59
C ILE A 106 21.31 11.71 9.57
N GLY A 107 22.58 11.97 9.91
CA GLY A 107 23.71 11.64 9.06
C GLY A 107 23.86 10.14 8.78
N LEU A 108 23.62 9.28 9.77
CA LEU A 108 23.65 7.83 9.58
C LEU A 108 22.50 7.35 8.69
N VAL A 109 21.29 7.84 8.94
CA VAL A 109 20.11 7.50 8.12
C VAL A 109 20.32 7.91 6.67
N PHE A 110 20.71 9.16 6.41
CA PHE A 110 20.86 9.64 5.02
C PHE A 110 21.96 8.89 4.26
N ARG A 111 23.11 8.60 4.89
CA ARG A 111 24.15 7.77 4.26
C ARG A 111 23.65 6.36 3.97
N LYS A 112 22.89 5.75 4.86
CA LYS A 112 22.32 4.41 4.64
C LYS A 112 21.26 4.39 3.54
N LEU A 113 20.51 5.47 3.36
CA LEU A 113 19.57 5.58 2.24
C LEU A 113 20.26 5.61 0.86
N LEU A 114 21.56 5.96 0.79
CA LEU A 114 22.34 5.93 -0.46
C LEU A 114 22.81 4.53 -0.86
N ASP A 115 22.57 3.50 -0.03
CA ASP A 115 22.89 2.12 -0.40
C ASP A 115 22.10 1.70 -1.66
N PRO A 116 22.77 1.26 -2.75
CA PRO A 116 22.11 0.91 -4.01
C PRO A 116 20.98 -0.11 -3.88
N LYS A 117 21.01 -0.96 -2.85
CA LYS A 117 19.94 -1.94 -2.60
C LYS A 117 18.59 -1.26 -2.36
N TYR A 118 18.58 -0.10 -1.71
CA TYR A 118 17.37 0.67 -1.41
C TYR A 118 16.84 1.49 -2.58
N ASN A 119 17.46 1.42 -3.77
CA ASN A 119 17.09 2.23 -4.93
C ASN A 119 15.58 2.14 -5.29
N ARG A 120 14.94 0.98 -5.13
CA ARG A 120 13.50 0.82 -5.41
C ARG A 120 12.61 1.39 -4.32
N GLY A 121 12.94 1.10 -3.07
CA GLY A 121 12.24 1.62 -1.91
C GLY A 121 12.79 1.03 -0.62
N VAL A 122 12.43 1.63 0.51
CA VAL A 122 12.88 1.20 1.83
C VAL A 122 11.85 1.54 2.91
N VAL A 123 11.78 0.68 3.92
CA VAL A 123 11.08 0.98 5.17
C VAL A 123 12.10 1.37 6.22
N VAL A 124 11.96 2.57 6.77
CA VAL A 124 12.78 3.11 7.85
C VAL A 124 11.97 2.96 9.15
N ASP A 125 12.42 2.10 10.07
CA ASP A 125 11.76 1.90 11.37
C ASP A 125 12.39 2.78 12.44
N GLY A 126 11.56 3.64 13.03
CA GLY A 126 11.89 4.37 14.25
C GLY A 126 12.54 5.73 13.99
N TYR A 127 12.30 6.34 12.84
CA TYR A 127 12.62 7.73 12.53
C TYR A 127 11.44 8.39 11.79
N PRO A 128 11.12 9.66 12.07
CA PRO A 128 11.71 10.55 13.07
C PRO A 128 11.14 10.38 14.50
N ARG A 129 11.93 10.74 15.53
CA ARG A 129 11.53 10.67 16.97
C ARG A 129 11.42 12.02 17.67
N SER A 130 12.01 13.08 17.13
CA SER A 130 11.99 14.44 17.69
C SER A 130 11.46 15.44 16.66
N LEU A 131 11.07 16.63 17.13
CA LEU A 131 10.64 17.72 16.24
C LEU A 131 11.77 18.14 15.28
N THR A 132 13.00 18.24 15.77
CA THR A 132 14.19 18.49 14.94
C THR A 132 14.31 17.50 13.78
N GLN A 133 14.14 16.20 14.03
CA GLN A 133 14.19 15.17 12.99
C GLN A 133 13.03 15.27 12.01
N VAL A 134 11.82 15.64 12.49
CA VAL A 134 10.64 15.91 11.66
C VAL A 134 10.90 17.09 10.71
N GLU A 135 11.44 18.18 11.20
CA GLU A 135 11.79 19.34 10.36
C GLU A 135 12.92 19.00 9.37
N CYS A 136 13.95 18.27 9.80
CA CYS A 136 15.00 17.78 8.91
C CYS A 136 14.44 16.87 7.80
N LEU A 137 13.41 16.07 8.10
CA LEU A 137 12.75 15.24 7.09
C LEU A 137 12.04 16.09 6.02
N LYS A 138 11.41 17.21 6.41
CA LYS A 138 10.82 18.17 5.47
C LYS A 138 11.88 18.83 4.60
N LEU A 139 12.99 19.27 5.20
CA LEU A 139 14.12 19.86 4.48
C LEU A 139 14.74 18.88 3.48
N PHE A 140 14.90 17.62 3.88
CA PHE A 140 15.39 16.55 3.00
C PHE A 140 14.48 16.37 1.78
N HIS A 141 13.17 16.24 1.99
CA HIS A 141 12.22 16.13 0.88
C HIS A 141 12.29 17.34 -0.07
N ASN A 142 12.38 18.55 0.49
CA ASN A 142 12.48 19.78 -0.30
C ASN A 142 13.78 19.84 -1.11
N LYS A 143 14.92 19.45 -0.52
CA LYS A 143 16.20 19.38 -1.22
C LYS A 143 16.18 18.39 -2.38
N LEU A 144 15.62 17.19 -2.17
CA LEU A 144 15.45 16.21 -3.25
C LEU A 144 14.53 16.74 -4.37
N THR A 145 13.46 17.42 -4.00
CA THR A 145 12.54 18.05 -4.96
C THR A 145 13.23 19.14 -5.77
N HIS A 146 14.07 19.95 -5.12
CA HIS A 146 14.85 21.01 -5.76
C HIS A 146 15.90 20.44 -6.73
N LEU A 147 16.71 19.47 -6.30
CA LEU A 147 17.71 18.81 -7.15
C LEU A 147 17.08 18.19 -8.39
N ARG A 148 15.89 17.58 -8.24
CA ARG A 148 15.13 17.08 -9.38
C ARG A 148 14.71 18.20 -10.34
N ALA A 149 14.25 19.33 -9.83
CA ALA A 149 13.83 20.46 -10.67
C ALA A 149 15.02 21.05 -11.45
N GLU A 150 16.15 21.21 -10.78
CA GLU A 150 17.42 21.69 -11.35
C GLU A 150 17.94 20.77 -12.45
N HIS A 151 17.92 19.45 -12.21
CA HIS A 151 18.48 18.46 -13.13
C HIS A 151 17.49 17.84 -14.12
N LYS A 152 16.27 18.37 -14.21
CA LYS A 152 15.15 17.80 -15.02
C LYS A 152 15.53 17.57 -16.49
N ASN A 153 16.32 18.46 -17.08
CA ASN A 153 16.73 18.41 -18.49
C ASN A 153 18.20 17.99 -18.67
N SER A 154 18.79 17.35 -17.65
CA SER A 154 20.18 16.88 -17.68
C SER A 154 20.26 15.35 -17.73
N PRO A 155 21.44 14.77 -18.05
CA PRO A 155 21.67 13.34 -17.92
C PRO A 155 21.40 12.80 -16.51
N LEU A 156 21.50 13.64 -15.47
CA LEU A 156 21.25 13.32 -14.07
C LEU A 156 19.74 13.23 -13.71
N SER A 157 18.84 13.51 -14.65
CA SER A 157 17.39 13.35 -14.46
C SER A 157 16.99 11.92 -14.04
N LYS A 158 17.81 10.91 -14.37
CA LYS A 158 17.63 9.51 -13.95
C LYS A 158 18.00 9.26 -12.48
N VAL A 159 18.92 10.06 -11.93
CA VAL A 159 19.38 10.00 -10.54
C VAL A 159 18.32 10.64 -9.64
N PHE A 160 17.92 11.88 -9.96
CA PHE A 160 16.98 12.66 -9.15
C PHE A 160 15.51 12.41 -9.54
N ARG A 161 14.97 11.29 -9.06
CA ARG A 161 13.57 10.89 -9.24
C ARG A 161 12.64 11.65 -8.29
N THR A 162 11.32 11.59 -8.55
CA THR A 162 10.33 12.18 -7.62
C THR A 162 10.40 11.45 -6.28
N PRO A 163 10.76 12.12 -5.17
CA PRO A 163 10.76 11.49 -3.86
C PRO A 163 9.31 11.22 -3.41
N ARG A 164 9.03 10.01 -2.92
CA ARG A 164 7.73 9.66 -2.34
C ARG A 164 7.92 9.24 -0.90
N PHE A 165 7.49 10.10 0.02
CA PHE A 165 7.55 9.81 1.45
C PHE A 165 6.17 9.39 1.94
N HIS A 166 6.12 8.24 2.61
CA HIS A 166 4.95 7.72 3.29
C HIS A 166 5.23 7.69 4.79
N ILE A 167 4.46 8.41 5.57
CA ILE A 167 4.55 8.39 7.02
C ILE A 167 3.55 7.37 7.53
N ILE A 168 4.02 6.31 8.19
CA ILE A 168 3.14 5.30 8.78
C ILE A 168 3.20 5.45 10.29
N VAL A 169 2.06 5.62 10.95
CA VAL A 169 1.98 5.72 12.41
C VAL A 169 1.08 4.61 12.95
N LEU A 170 1.71 3.62 13.59
CA LEU A 170 1.01 2.58 14.36
C LEU A 170 0.64 3.13 15.73
N PHE A 171 -0.64 3.37 15.95
CA PHE A 171 -1.16 3.94 17.18
C PHE A 171 -1.88 2.90 18.04
N ILE A 172 -1.58 2.91 19.34
CA ILE A 172 -2.33 2.21 20.39
C ILE A 172 -2.48 3.13 21.58
N ASP A 173 -3.52 2.92 22.38
CA ASP A 173 -3.71 3.65 23.63
C ASP A 173 -2.66 3.27 24.70
N GLU A 174 -2.48 4.14 25.70
CA GLU A 174 -1.46 3.98 26.75
C GLU A 174 -1.61 2.67 27.51
N LYS A 175 -2.84 2.33 27.87
CA LYS A 175 -3.18 1.12 28.62
C LYS A 175 -2.77 -0.12 27.82
N GLU A 176 -3.10 -0.17 26.54
CA GLU A 176 -2.71 -1.25 25.63
C GLU A 176 -1.18 -1.30 25.44
N SER A 177 -0.51 -0.15 25.31
CA SER A 177 0.94 -0.05 25.19
C SER A 177 1.65 -0.65 26.40
N ILE A 178 1.24 -0.28 27.62
CA ILE A 178 1.79 -0.81 28.86
C ILE A 178 1.55 -2.32 28.92
N ALA A 179 0.30 -2.76 28.72
CA ALA A 179 -0.05 -4.18 28.75
C ALA A 179 0.80 -5.02 27.78
N ARG A 180 1.07 -4.53 26.57
CA ARG A 180 1.92 -5.23 25.58
C ARG A 180 3.39 -5.27 25.98
N GLN A 181 3.93 -4.21 26.59
CA GLN A 181 5.31 -4.19 27.07
C GLN A 181 5.50 -5.19 28.22
N PHE A 182 4.57 -5.26 29.17
CA PHE A 182 4.58 -6.27 30.23
C PHE A 182 4.41 -7.68 29.67
N LYS A 183 3.51 -7.89 28.70
CA LYS A 183 3.36 -9.19 28.03
C LYS A 183 4.66 -9.64 27.37
N ARG A 184 5.36 -8.72 26.68
CA ARG A 184 6.70 -8.99 26.13
C ARG A 184 7.69 -9.38 27.24
N GLY A 185 7.72 -8.65 28.35
CA GLY A 185 8.57 -8.95 29.49
C GLY A 185 8.36 -10.33 30.08
N ARG A 186 7.10 -10.73 30.25
CA ARG A 186 6.75 -12.06 30.75
C ARG A 186 7.25 -13.16 29.81
N ILE A 187 6.97 -13.04 28.51
CA ILE A 187 7.43 -13.99 27.49
C ILE A 187 8.97 -14.09 27.49
N ALA A 188 9.66 -12.96 27.52
CA ALA A 188 11.13 -12.95 27.53
C ALA A 188 11.71 -13.60 28.80
N ARG A 189 11.07 -13.44 29.97
CA ARG A 189 11.51 -14.10 31.21
C ARG A 189 11.31 -15.61 31.16
N GLU A 190 10.14 -16.06 30.71
CA GLU A 190 9.82 -17.48 30.56
C GLU A 190 10.81 -18.15 29.60
N HIS A 191 11.00 -17.58 28.40
CA HIS A 191 11.99 -18.06 27.42
C HIS A 191 13.41 -18.06 27.98
N ASN A 192 13.84 -16.98 28.65
CA ASN A 192 15.18 -16.90 29.21
C ASN A 192 15.42 -17.90 30.34
N GLN A 193 14.37 -18.30 31.06
CA GLN A 193 14.45 -19.35 32.06
C GLN A 193 14.62 -20.72 31.38
N GLU A 194 13.83 -21.02 30.36
CA GLU A 194 13.95 -22.26 29.58
C GLU A 194 15.34 -22.40 28.92
N VAL A 195 15.88 -21.32 28.34
CA VAL A 195 17.23 -21.31 27.75
C VAL A 195 18.29 -21.57 28.81
N LYS A 196 18.15 -21.02 30.03
CA LYS A 196 19.10 -21.25 31.12
C LYS A 196 19.05 -22.68 31.65
N GLU A 197 17.87 -23.28 31.69
CA GLU A 197 17.66 -24.65 32.18
C GLU A 197 18.09 -25.69 31.14
N SER A 198 17.75 -25.49 29.87
CA SER A 198 18.08 -26.41 28.77
C SER A 198 19.49 -26.25 28.21
N GLY A 199 20.08 -25.06 28.35
CA GLY A 199 21.33 -24.68 27.69
C GLY A 199 21.21 -24.48 26.17
N ILE A 200 20.00 -24.52 25.61
CA ILE A 200 19.75 -24.43 24.17
C ILE A 200 18.98 -23.13 23.86
N GLY A 201 19.52 -22.33 22.94
CA GLY A 201 18.90 -21.09 22.46
C GLY A 201 19.64 -19.82 22.89
N GLU A 202 19.14 -18.66 22.41
CA GLU A 202 19.68 -17.35 22.77
C GLU A 202 18.74 -16.62 23.73
N LEU A 203 19.34 -15.83 24.64
CA LEU A 203 18.58 -15.02 25.59
C LEU A 203 17.90 -13.85 24.87
N MET A 204 16.61 -13.67 25.13
CA MET A 204 15.86 -12.48 24.73
C MET A 204 16.22 -11.29 25.61
N GLU A 205 16.33 -10.11 24.99
CA GLU A 205 16.55 -8.85 25.68
C GLU A 205 15.38 -8.53 26.63
N LEU A 206 15.70 -8.21 27.89
CA LEU A 206 14.73 -7.76 28.87
C LEU A 206 14.93 -6.27 29.15
N ARG A 207 13.95 -5.43 28.80
CA ARG A 207 14.07 -3.97 28.94
C ARG A 207 13.49 -3.51 30.28
N ASN A 208 13.96 -2.38 30.80
CA ASN A 208 13.39 -1.81 32.03
C ASN A 208 11.86 -1.54 31.91
N THR A 209 11.41 -1.11 30.73
CA THR A 209 9.98 -0.88 30.43
C THR A 209 9.14 -2.16 30.38
N ASP A 210 9.76 -3.33 30.38
CA ASP A 210 9.05 -4.61 30.38
C ASP A 210 8.73 -5.09 31.80
N ILE A 211 9.25 -4.39 32.81
CA ILE A 211 9.21 -4.78 34.22
C ILE A 211 8.62 -3.68 35.10
N SER A 212 8.99 -2.43 34.84
CA SER A 212 8.53 -1.27 35.59
C SER A 212 7.41 -0.57 34.84
N GLU A 213 6.30 -0.39 35.54
CA GLU A 213 5.15 0.33 35.00
C GLU A 213 5.47 1.81 34.83
N GLU A 214 6.18 2.40 35.78
CA GLU A 214 6.62 3.79 35.74
C GLU A 214 7.52 4.05 34.51
N ALA A 215 8.43 3.12 34.21
CA ALA A 215 9.28 3.22 33.04
C ALA A 215 8.47 3.07 31.72
N ALA A 216 7.48 2.18 31.69
CA ALA A 216 6.59 2.00 30.55
C ALA A 216 5.70 3.23 30.29
N GLN A 217 5.13 3.80 31.35
CA GLN A 217 4.32 5.03 31.33
C GLN A 217 5.17 6.22 30.88
N SER A 218 6.35 6.43 31.50
CA SER A 218 7.28 7.50 31.13
C SER A 218 7.66 7.43 29.64
N ARG A 219 7.95 6.23 29.12
CA ARG A 219 8.27 6.03 27.70
C ARG A 219 7.10 6.34 26.78
N TYR A 220 5.87 5.97 27.16
CA TYR A 220 4.69 6.29 26.38
C TYR A 220 4.39 7.80 26.39
N LYS A 221 4.58 8.45 27.54
CA LYS A 221 4.43 9.90 27.68
C LYS A 221 5.41 10.66 26.77
N VAL A 222 6.70 10.30 26.78
CA VAL A 222 7.69 10.88 25.85
C VAL A 222 7.26 10.73 24.39
N PHE A 223 6.78 9.54 24.00
CA PHE A 223 6.27 9.34 22.64
C PHE A 223 5.08 10.27 22.33
N LYS A 224 4.14 10.43 23.27
CA LYS A 224 2.94 11.23 23.06
C LYS A 224 3.26 12.73 23.00
N ASP A 225 4.09 13.21 23.92
CA ASP A 225 4.37 14.63 24.10
C ASP A 225 5.37 15.14 23.05
N GLU A 226 6.44 14.38 22.75
CA GLU A 226 7.53 14.84 21.87
C GLU A 226 7.39 14.31 20.44
N THR A 227 7.04 13.04 20.28
CA THR A 227 7.07 12.39 18.96
C THR A 227 5.74 12.50 18.21
N TYR A 228 4.61 12.28 18.88
CA TYR A 228 3.31 12.13 18.23
C TYR A 228 2.78 13.46 17.66
N GLU A 229 2.92 14.56 18.40
CA GLU A 229 2.55 15.89 17.90
C GLU A 229 3.39 16.29 16.68
N ALA A 230 4.70 16.06 16.75
CA ALA A 230 5.62 16.33 15.66
C ALA A 230 5.28 15.50 14.41
N LEU A 231 5.01 14.19 14.57
CA LEU A 231 4.57 13.32 13.47
C LEU A 231 3.24 13.79 12.86
N THR A 232 2.29 14.24 13.67
CA THR A 232 1.00 14.74 13.19
C THR A 232 1.16 15.95 12.26
N SER A 233 2.21 16.77 12.47
CA SER A 233 2.53 17.89 11.59
C SER A 233 2.86 17.46 10.15
N LEU A 234 3.39 16.24 9.96
CA LEU A 234 3.76 15.69 8.65
C LEU A 234 2.56 15.39 7.77
N ARG A 235 1.36 15.21 8.35
CA ARG A 235 0.11 14.98 7.62
C ARG A 235 -0.21 16.09 6.60
N LYS A 236 0.29 17.31 6.84
CA LYS A 236 0.08 18.45 5.94
C LYS A 236 0.98 18.42 4.70
N VAL A 237 2.06 17.62 4.73
CA VAL A 237 3.14 17.66 3.73
C VAL A 237 3.28 16.33 3.00
N PHE A 238 3.06 15.21 3.68
CA PHE A 238 3.31 13.87 3.15
C PHE A 238 2.07 12.98 3.21
N HIS A 239 2.10 11.88 2.45
CA HIS A 239 1.12 10.81 2.58
C HIS A 239 1.24 10.21 3.98
N TYR A 240 0.20 10.38 4.79
CA TYR A 240 0.22 10.05 6.20
C TYR A 240 -0.84 8.99 6.49
N HIS A 241 -0.37 7.84 6.97
CA HIS A 241 -1.16 6.65 7.24
C HIS A 241 -1.27 6.48 8.75
N PHE A 242 -2.45 6.76 9.29
CA PHE A 242 -2.74 6.57 10.71
C PHE A 242 -3.43 5.22 10.91
N ILE A 243 -2.77 4.30 11.60
CA ILE A 243 -3.23 2.92 11.70
C ILE A 243 -3.45 2.58 13.15
N ASN A 244 -4.71 2.28 13.49
CA ASN A 244 -5.04 1.71 14.80
C ASN A 244 -4.47 0.29 14.90
N ALA A 245 -3.47 0.13 15.76
CA ALA A 245 -2.73 -1.12 15.96
C ALA A 245 -3.25 -1.95 17.15
N LYS A 246 -4.48 -1.70 17.62
CA LYS A 246 -5.17 -2.48 18.66
C LYS A 246 -5.77 -3.78 18.09
N GLY A 247 -5.83 -4.84 18.88
CA GLY A 247 -6.35 -6.14 18.45
C GLY A 247 -5.25 -7.12 18.02
N THR A 248 -5.64 -8.13 17.24
CA THR A 248 -4.77 -9.21 16.78
C THR A 248 -3.83 -8.74 15.66
N ILE A 249 -2.75 -9.51 15.42
CA ILE A 249 -1.81 -9.19 14.33
C ILE A 249 -2.53 -9.14 12.98
N GLN A 250 -3.42 -10.11 12.70
CA GLN A 250 -4.17 -10.17 11.45
C GLN A 250 -5.05 -8.93 11.26
N GLU A 251 -5.82 -8.54 12.28
CA GLU A 251 -6.69 -7.35 12.18
C GLU A 251 -5.88 -6.06 11.93
N VAL A 252 -4.68 -5.95 12.52
CA VAL A 252 -3.81 -4.80 12.29
C VAL A 252 -3.24 -4.84 10.87
N GLN A 253 -2.84 -6.02 10.38
CA GLN A 253 -2.37 -6.22 9.01
C GLN A 253 -3.45 -5.90 7.97
N ASP A 254 -4.71 -6.29 8.21
CA ASP A 254 -5.84 -5.97 7.34
C ASP A 254 -6.08 -4.45 7.26
N ARG A 255 -5.93 -3.74 8.40
CA ARG A 255 -6.00 -2.27 8.42
C ARG A 255 -4.83 -1.64 7.69
N ILE A 256 -3.61 -2.19 7.82
CA ILE A 256 -2.45 -1.75 7.05
C ILE A 256 -2.72 -1.89 5.55
N ILE A 257 -3.23 -3.04 5.09
CA ILE A 257 -3.60 -3.28 3.69
C ILE A 257 -4.61 -2.21 3.25
N LYS A 258 -5.68 -2.02 4.01
CA LYS A 258 -6.75 -1.08 3.67
C LYS A 258 -6.23 0.34 3.48
N GLU A 259 -5.40 0.82 4.42
CA GLU A 259 -4.86 2.17 4.39
C GLU A 259 -3.88 2.37 3.23
N LEU A 260 -2.96 1.42 3.01
CA LEU A 260 -1.98 1.50 1.93
C LEU A 260 -2.61 1.31 0.54
N ARG A 261 -3.68 0.51 0.42
CA ARG A 261 -4.41 0.30 -0.84
C ARG A 261 -5.15 1.56 -1.28
N TYR A 262 -5.82 2.25 -0.35
CA TYR A 262 -6.54 3.49 -0.62
C TYR A 262 -5.63 4.58 -1.22
N GLN A 263 -4.37 4.66 -0.80
CA GLN A 263 -3.43 5.66 -1.32
C GLN A 263 -2.74 5.23 -2.62
N SER A 264 -2.61 3.93 -2.89
CA SER A 264 -2.00 3.45 -4.14
C SER A 264 -2.76 3.91 -5.39
N SER A 265 -4.07 4.18 -5.30
CA SER A 265 -4.86 4.80 -6.36
C SER A 265 -4.60 6.30 -6.54
N LEU A 266 -4.08 6.98 -5.51
CA LEU A 266 -3.73 8.41 -5.50
C LEU A 266 -2.26 8.69 -5.85
N GLU A 267 -1.40 7.66 -5.90
CA GLU A 267 0.03 7.80 -6.17
C GLU A 267 0.36 8.11 -7.64
N LEU A 268 -0.63 8.06 -8.53
CA LEU A 268 -0.45 8.40 -9.95
C LEU A 268 -0.24 9.90 -10.11
N ARG A 269 0.65 10.29 -11.04
CA ARG A 269 0.75 11.71 -11.43
C ARG A 269 -0.62 12.17 -11.91
N GLN A 270 -1.01 13.43 -11.66
CA GLN A 270 -2.33 13.97 -12.05
C GLN A 270 -2.71 13.60 -13.49
N ASN A 271 -1.83 13.88 -14.47
CA ASN A 271 -2.08 13.54 -15.88
C ASN A 271 -2.26 12.03 -16.15
N THR A 272 -1.72 11.17 -15.30
CA THR A 272 -1.89 9.71 -15.38
C THR A 272 -3.17 9.29 -14.70
N TYR A 273 -3.49 9.86 -13.53
CA TYR A 273 -4.75 9.63 -12.82
C TYR A 273 -5.94 10.05 -13.68
N ASP A 274 -5.95 11.28 -14.20
CA ASP A 274 -7.04 11.82 -15.03
C ASP A 274 -7.34 10.94 -16.27
N ARG A 275 -6.33 10.23 -16.78
CA ARG A 275 -6.47 9.35 -17.94
C ARG A 275 -7.10 8.00 -17.60
N ILE A 276 -6.94 7.52 -16.37
CA ILE A 276 -7.41 6.19 -15.98
C ILE A 276 -8.55 6.22 -14.95
N SER A 277 -8.81 7.36 -14.32
CA SER A 277 -9.86 7.54 -13.32
C SER A 277 -11.27 7.31 -13.85
N ASN A 278 -11.44 7.40 -15.18
CA ASN A 278 -12.71 7.08 -15.84
C ASN A 278 -13.01 5.58 -15.87
N ILE A 279 -12.02 4.73 -15.55
CA ILE A 279 -12.20 3.29 -15.43
C ILE A 279 -12.46 3.01 -13.94
N SER A 280 -13.67 2.54 -13.62
CA SER A 280 -14.04 2.18 -12.25
C SER A 280 -13.12 1.12 -11.67
N LEU A 281 -12.84 1.19 -10.37
CA LEU A 281 -12.07 0.14 -9.70
C LEU A 281 -12.87 -1.16 -9.72
N ALA A 282 -12.17 -2.29 -9.87
CA ALA A 282 -12.81 -3.61 -9.87
C ALA A 282 -13.67 -3.85 -8.61
N GLY A 283 -13.27 -3.32 -7.45
CA GLY A 283 -14.06 -3.40 -6.22
C GLY A 283 -15.35 -2.58 -6.25
N ASP A 284 -15.33 -1.40 -6.88
CA ASP A 284 -16.50 -0.52 -7.00
C ASP A 284 -17.53 -1.11 -7.97
N ILE A 285 -17.06 -1.79 -9.03
CA ILE A 285 -17.92 -2.53 -9.96
C ILE A 285 -18.73 -3.60 -9.21
N VAL A 286 -18.16 -4.25 -8.19
CA VAL A 286 -18.82 -5.33 -7.45
C VAL A 286 -19.81 -4.81 -6.40
N LEU A 287 -19.56 -3.64 -5.80
CA LEU A 287 -20.30 -3.14 -4.63
C LEU A 287 -21.83 -3.06 -4.85
N HIS A 288 -22.25 -2.75 -6.09
CA HIS A 288 -23.66 -2.65 -6.47
C HIS A 288 -24.07 -3.61 -7.59
N ALA A 289 -23.16 -4.47 -8.06
CA ALA A 289 -23.40 -5.36 -9.20
C ALA A 289 -24.65 -6.22 -9.02
N ARG A 290 -24.92 -6.72 -7.80
CA ARG A 290 -26.09 -7.55 -7.52
C ARG A 290 -27.41 -6.79 -7.66
N GLN A 291 -27.48 -5.58 -7.11
CA GLN A 291 -28.69 -4.77 -7.19
C GLN A 291 -28.97 -4.37 -8.64
N GLN A 292 -27.94 -3.96 -9.38
CA GLN A 292 -28.06 -3.66 -10.81
C GLN A 292 -28.45 -4.88 -11.65
N LEU A 293 -27.99 -6.08 -11.30
CA LEU A 293 -28.39 -7.32 -11.98
C LEU A 293 -29.90 -7.58 -11.80
N ILE A 294 -30.41 -7.41 -10.59
CA ILE A 294 -31.85 -7.58 -10.30
C ILE A 294 -32.67 -6.57 -11.09
N GLU A 295 -32.29 -5.29 -11.04
CA GLU A 295 -32.97 -4.22 -11.80
C GLU A 295 -33.01 -4.51 -13.31
N ARG A 296 -31.92 -5.03 -13.88
CA ARG A 296 -31.91 -5.44 -15.31
C ARG A 296 -32.85 -6.62 -15.59
N LEU A 297 -32.88 -7.63 -14.73
CA LEU A 297 -33.74 -8.79 -14.92
C LEU A 297 -35.23 -8.42 -14.83
N ASP A 298 -35.59 -7.56 -13.88
CA ASP A 298 -36.95 -7.03 -13.75
C ASP A 298 -37.32 -6.18 -14.98
N ASP A 299 -36.40 -5.34 -15.46
CA ASP A 299 -36.58 -4.53 -16.68
C ASP A 299 -36.76 -5.38 -17.94
N TYR A 300 -36.03 -6.50 -18.05
CA TYR A 300 -36.20 -7.44 -19.16
C TYR A 300 -37.59 -8.08 -19.17
N GLU A 301 -38.13 -8.45 -18.01
CA GLU A 301 -39.47 -9.02 -17.89
C GLU A 301 -40.56 -7.96 -18.17
N GLU A 302 -40.36 -6.72 -17.71
CA GLU A 302 -41.34 -5.64 -17.87
C GLU A 302 -41.40 -5.09 -19.31
N HIS A 303 -40.24 -4.84 -19.93
CA HIS A 303 -40.16 -4.12 -21.21
C HIS A 303 -39.80 -5.02 -22.41
N HIS A 304 -39.26 -6.21 -22.17
CA HIS A 304 -38.75 -7.11 -23.21
C HIS A 304 -39.21 -8.57 -23.04
N THR A 305 -40.41 -8.77 -22.51
CA THR A 305 -40.96 -10.07 -22.09
C THR A 305 -40.83 -11.16 -23.15
N GLU A 306 -41.22 -10.89 -24.40
CA GLU A 306 -41.17 -11.91 -25.46
C GLU A 306 -39.74 -12.38 -25.78
N LEU A 307 -38.78 -11.45 -25.80
CA LEU A 307 -37.38 -11.78 -26.06
C LEU A 307 -36.79 -12.53 -24.87
N PHE A 308 -37.08 -12.07 -23.65
CA PHE A 308 -36.62 -12.70 -22.42
C PHE A 308 -37.11 -14.15 -22.31
N GLN A 309 -38.39 -14.41 -22.62
CA GLN A 309 -38.95 -15.76 -22.68
C GLN A 309 -38.25 -16.65 -23.72
N LYS A 310 -37.93 -16.11 -24.91
CA LYS A 310 -37.17 -16.85 -25.93
C LYS A 310 -35.76 -17.21 -25.45
N VAL A 311 -35.09 -16.31 -24.75
CA VAL A 311 -33.77 -16.57 -24.16
C VAL A 311 -33.84 -17.64 -23.07
N ILE A 312 -34.84 -17.60 -22.19
CA ILE A 312 -35.06 -18.64 -21.18
C ILE A 312 -35.30 -20.00 -21.85
N ALA A 313 -36.20 -20.07 -22.82
CA ALA A 313 -36.48 -21.31 -23.56
C ALA A 313 -35.23 -21.84 -24.28
N PHE A 314 -34.41 -20.96 -24.85
CA PHE A 314 -33.13 -21.32 -25.45
C PHE A 314 -32.15 -21.91 -24.42
N ILE A 315 -32.03 -21.30 -23.25
CA ILE A 315 -31.19 -21.81 -22.15
C ILE A 315 -31.67 -23.22 -21.73
N GLU A 316 -32.97 -23.37 -21.48
CA GLU A 316 -33.57 -24.62 -20.99
C GLU A 316 -33.45 -25.77 -22.00
N HIS A 317 -33.74 -25.52 -23.27
CA HIS A 317 -33.82 -26.58 -24.28
C HIS A 317 -32.50 -26.83 -25.03
N THR A 318 -31.64 -25.82 -25.15
CA THR A 318 -30.40 -25.92 -25.94
C THR A 318 -29.17 -26.07 -25.04
N LEU A 319 -29.05 -25.23 -24.00
CA LEU A 319 -27.83 -25.18 -23.18
C LEU A 319 -27.85 -26.18 -22.04
N PHE A 320 -28.96 -26.25 -21.30
CA PHE A 320 -29.07 -27.06 -20.08
C PHE A 320 -28.81 -28.56 -20.29
N PRO A 321 -29.25 -29.21 -21.38
CA PRO A 321 -28.93 -30.62 -21.62
C PRO A 321 -27.43 -30.89 -21.67
N THR A 322 -26.64 -29.94 -22.19
CA THR A 322 -25.17 -30.04 -22.19
C THR A 322 -24.61 -29.75 -20.81
N ILE A 323 -25.07 -28.70 -20.13
CA ILE A 323 -24.65 -28.35 -18.76
C ILE A 323 -24.83 -29.55 -17.81
N THR A 324 -26.00 -30.19 -17.83
CA THR A 324 -26.31 -31.35 -16.97
C THR A 324 -25.38 -32.53 -17.26
N ARG A 325 -25.07 -32.82 -18.53
CA ARG A 325 -24.11 -33.89 -18.90
C ARG A 325 -22.70 -33.58 -18.40
N HIS A 326 -22.34 -32.31 -18.33
CA HIS A 326 -21.03 -31.85 -17.89
C HIS A 326 -20.97 -31.50 -16.40
N ALA A 327 -22.00 -31.85 -15.63
CA ALA A 327 -22.13 -31.49 -14.21
C ALA A 327 -20.91 -31.88 -13.36
N MET A 328 -20.26 -33.00 -13.67
CA MET A 328 -19.06 -33.46 -12.94
C MET A 328 -17.83 -32.59 -13.21
N SER A 329 -17.69 -32.07 -14.43
CA SER A 329 -16.52 -31.27 -14.79
C SER A 329 -16.61 -29.81 -14.33
N GLY A 330 -17.80 -29.35 -13.95
CA GLY A 330 -18.07 -27.93 -13.67
C GLY A 330 -17.88 -27.00 -14.87
N LYS A 331 -17.77 -27.56 -16.09
CA LYS A 331 -17.46 -26.81 -17.32
C LYS A 331 -18.21 -27.38 -18.51
N ALA A 332 -19.03 -26.56 -19.17
CA ALA A 332 -19.73 -26.90 -20.40
C ALA A 332 -19.35 -25.92 -21.52
N GLN A 333 -19.33 -26.43 -22.76
CA GLN A 333 -19.16 -25.59 -23.95
C GLN A 333 -20.23 -25.96 -24.98
N VAL A 334 -20.97 -24.96 -25.44
CA VAL A 334 -21.98 -25.12 -26.49
C VAL A 334 -21.63 -24.20 -27.65
N ASN A 335 -21.66 -24.73 -28.88
CA ASN A 335 -21.54 -23.95 -30.09
C ASN A 335 -22.91 -23.92 -30.78
N THR A 336 -23.40 -22.74 -31.16
CA THR A 336 -24.70 -22.60 -31.84
C THR A 336 -24.66 -21.47 -32.87
N ASP A 337 -25.39 -21.62 -33.96
CA ASP A 337 -25.66 -20.61 -34.97
C ASP A 337 -27.09 -20.07 -34.89
N ASP A 338 -27.75 -20.23 -33.72
CA ASP A 338 -29.10 -19.74 -33.48
C ASP A 338 -29.20 -18.21 -33.68
N PRO A 339 -30.10 -17.73 -34.56
CA PRO A 339 -30.29 -16.30 -34.82
C PRO A 339 -30.69 -15.48 -33.59
N LEU A 340 -31.24 -16.10 -32.54
CA LEU A 340 -31.59 -15.40 -31.29
C LEU A 340 -30.37 -14.66 -30.71
N LEU A 341 -29.18 -15.26 -30.83
CA LEU A 341 -27.95 -14.70 -30.27
C LEU A 341 -27.29 -13.63 -31.15
N ASP A 342 -27.84 -13.36 -32.34
CA ASP A 342 -27.44 -12.18 -33.12
C ASP A 342 -27.94 -10.87 -32.50
N ASP A 343 -28.95 -10.93 -31.61
CA ASP A 343 -29.44 -9.79 -30.85
C ASP A 343 -28.53 -9.50 -29.63
N PRO A 344 -27.90 -8.32 -29.55
CA PRO A 344 -27.06 -7.94 -28.40
C PRO A 344 -27.80 -7.96 -27.06
N LEU A 345 -29.10 -7.67 -27.04
CA LEU A 345 -29.90 -7.69 -25.82
C LEU A 345 -30.13 -9.13 -25.35
N ALA A 346 -30.36 -10.07 -26.28
CA ALA A 346 -30.48 -11.49 -25.95
C ALA A 346 -29.19 -12.07 -25.37
N LEU A 347 -28.02 -11.64 -25.89
CA LEU A 347 -26.71 -11.99 -25.31
C LEU A 347 -26.57 -11.48 -23.87
N SER A 348 -27.02 -10.25 -23.60
CA SER A 348 -26.97 -9.63 -22.28
C SER A 348 -27.89 -10.36 -21.29
N MET A 349 -29.12 -10.66 -21.71
CA MET A 349 -30.08 -11.47 -20.94
C MET A 349 -29.50 -12.84 -20.58
N LEU A 350 -28.85 -13.52 -21.53
CA LEU A 350 -28.26 -14.84 -21.30
C LEU A 350 -27.15 -14.78 -20.22
N VAL A 351 -26.29 -13.77 -20.28
CA VAL A 351 -25.21 -13.58 -19.28
C VAL A 351 -25.80 -13.26 -17.91
N ASP A 352 -26.81 -12.38 -17.85
CA ASP A 352 -27.45 -11.97 -16.61
C ASP A 352 -28.23 -13.13 -15.95
N ILE A 353 -29.00 -13.91 -16.72
CA ILE A 353 -29.70 -15.10 -16.23
C ILE A 353 -28.71 -16.12 -15.66
N PHE A 354 -27.62 -16.42 -16.39
CA PHE A 354 -26.62 -17.35 -15.88
C PHE A 354 -25.94 -16.83 -14.61
N THR A 355 -25.61 -15.53 -14.56
CA THR A 355 -24.99 -14.91 -13.39
C THR A 355 -25.91 -14.98 -12.16
N GLU A 356 -27.22 -14.73 -12.33
CA GLU A 356 -28.21 -14.87 -11.25
C GLU A 356 -28.33 -16.32 -10.77
N ARG A 357 -28.35 -17.28 -11.70
CA ARG A 357 -28.44 -18.72 -11.41
C ARG A 357 -27.13 -19.35 -10.90
N GLY A 358 -26.09 -18.55 -10.67
CA GLY A 358 -24.80 -19.01 -10.11
C GLY A 358 -23.83 -19.63 -11.12
N PHE A 359 -24.06 -19.42 -12.41
CA PHE A 359 -23.15 -19.82 -13.48
C PHE A 359 -22.28 -18.64 -13.91
N HIS A 360 -21.02 -18.91 -14.25
CA HIS A 360 -20.17 -17.96 -14.96
C HIS A 360 -20.17 -18.30 -16.45
N SER A 361 -20.53 -17.34 -17.30
CA SER A 361 -20.60 -17.55 -18.75
C SER A 361 -19.70 -16.59 -19.52
N VAL A 362 -19.11 -17.10 -20.61
CA VAL A 362 -18.30 -16.33 -21.56
C VAL A 362 -18.76 -16.68 -22.97
N ILE A 363 -19.14 -15.67 -23.75
CA ILE A 363 -19.63 -15.84 -25.12
C ILE A 363 -18.59 -15.31 -26.09
N GLU A 364 -18.20 -16.13 -27.07
CA GLU A 364 -17.27 -15.80 -28.15
C GLU A 364 -18.01 -15.91 -29.48
N ILE A 365 -18.01 -14.84 -30.30
CA ILE A 365 -18.62 -14.84 -31.64
C ILE A 365 -17.55 -15.14 -32.68
N VAL A 366 -17.59 -16.33 -33.28
CA VAL A 366 -16.68 -16.76 -34.33
C VAL A 366 -17.34 -16.56 -35.69
N ARG A 367 -16.65 -15.90 -36.62
CA ARG A 367 -17.13 -15.66 -37.99
C ARG A 367 -16.38 -16.57 -38.95
N HIS A 368 -17.11 -17.39 -39.69
CA HIS A 368 -16.57 -18.26 -40.73
C HIS A 368 -17.06 -17.80 -42.10
N GLU A 369 -16.15 -17.61 -43.05
CA GLU A 369 -16.51 -17.49 -44.45
C GLU A 369 -16.78 -18.89 -45.00
N ILE A 370 -18.00 -19.12 -45.44
CA ILE A 370 -18.39 -20.37 -46.10
C ILE A 370 -18.69 -20.07 -47.58
N PRO A 371 -18.24 -20.91 -48.52
CA PRO A 371 -18.59 -20.77 -49.93
C PRO A 371 -20.11 -20.76 -50.11
N ASP A 372 -20.60 -19.80 -50.88
CA ASP A 372 -22.02 -19.58 -51.16
C ASP A 372 -22.35 -19.85 -52.63
N SER A 373 -21.59 -19.26 -53.54
CA SER A 373 -21.74 -19.48 -54.98
C SER A 373 -20.42 -19.29 -55.72
N VAL A 374 -20.37 -19.73 -56.99
CA VAL A 374 -19.20 -19.56 -57.86
C VAL A 374 -19.63 -18.81 -59.11
N ASP A 375 -18.92 -17.74 -59.46
CA ASP A 375 -19.13 -17.03 -60.72
C ASP A 375 -18.70 -17.95 -61.90
N PRO A 376 -19.62 -18.34 -62.80
CA PRO A 376 -19.32 -19.28 -63.87
C PRO A 376 -18.41 -18.70 -64.97
N LYS A 377 -18.19 -17.38 -65.01
CA LYS A 377 -17.29 -16.73 -65.98
C LYS A 377 -15.92 -16.46 -65.41
N THR A 378 -15.83 -16.10 -64.13
CA THR A 378 -14.57 -15.72 -63.47
C THR A 378 -14.02 -16.80 -62.53
N PHE A 379 -14.79 -17.86 -62.28
CA PHE A 379 -14.51 -18.91 -61.29
C PHE A 379 -14.29 -18.37 -59.86
N LYS A 380 -14.72 -17.13 -59.58
CA LYS A 380 -14.59 -16.51 -58.27
C LYS A 380 -15.61 -17.12 -57.31
N ILE A 381 -15.15 -17.59 -56.16
CA ILE A 381 -16.01 -18.08 -55.08
C ILE A 381 -16.54 -16.86 -54.32
N HIS A 382 -17.86 -16.69 -54.31
CA HIS A 382 -18.55 -15.79 -53.40
C HIS A 382 -18.74 -16.53 -52.07
N THR A 383 -18.33 -15.90 -50.98
CA THR A 383 -18.51 -16.42 -49.62
C THR A 383 -19.64 -15.69 -48.91
N ARG A 384 -20.33 -16.39 -48.02
CA ARG A 384 -21.22 -15.79 -47.02
C ARG A 384 -20.62 -15.97 -45.63
N VAL A 385 -20.88 -15.02 -44.74
CA VAL A 385 -20.39 -15.08 -43.36
C VAL A 385 -21.39 -15.86 -42.50
N LYS A 386 -20.94 -16.99 -41.94
CA LYS A 386 -21.66 -17.74 -40.92
C LYS A 386 -21.11 -17.36 -39.54
N LYS A 387 -21.98 -16.86 -38.66
CA LYS A 387 -21.64 -16.59 -37.25
C LYS A 387 -21.92 -17.83 -36.41
N ILE A 388 -21.00 -18.16 -35.52
CA ILE A 388 -21.14 -19.23 -34.54
C ILE A 388 -20.86 -18.64 -33.17
N HIS A 389 -21.81 -18.75 -32.26
CA HIS A 389 -21.69 -18.37 -30.87
C HIS A 389 -21.14 -19.54 -30.08
N ARG A 390 -19.94 -19.38 -29.53
CA ARG A 390 -19.32 -20.33 -28.61
C ARG A 390 -19.54 -19.85 -27.19
N ILE A 391 -20.37 -20.58 -26.46
CA ILE A 391 -20.75 -20.27 -25.08
C ILE A 391 -19.98 -21.22 -24.16
N ARG A 392 -19.08 -20.67 -23.35
CA ARG A 392 -18.38 -21.40 -22.28
C ARG A 392 -19.05 -21.10 -20.96
N ILE A 393 -19.42 -22.14 -20.22
CA ILE A 393 -20.19 -22.06 -18.99
C ILE A 393 -19.40 -22.78 -17.89
N TYR A 394 -19.20 -22.11 -16.77
CA TYR A 394 -18.45 -22.59 -15.62
C TYR A 394 -19.36 -22.56 -14.39
N PHE A 395 -19.29 -23.62 -13.58
CA PHE A 395 -20.06 -23.78 -12.34
C PHE A 395 -19.35 -24.78 -11.43
N GLU A 396 -19.78 -24.86 -10.17
CA GLU A 396 -19.20 -25.83 -9.23
C GLU A 396 -19.52 -27.27 -9.69
N GLY A 397 -18.47 -28.02 -9.99
CA GLY A 397 -18.58 -29.44 -10.35
C GLY A 397 -18.83 -30.31 -9.13
N SER A 398 -19.47 -31.46 -9.32
CA SER A 398 -19.62 -32.45 -8.25
C SER A 398 -18.34 -33.28 -8.10
N ASP A 399 -17.77 -33.28 -6.89
CA ASP A 399 -16.63 -34.12 -6.54
C ASP A 399 -17.01 -35.62 -6.61
N ILE A 400 -16.36 -36.39 -7.49
CA ILE A 400 -16.40 -37.86 -7.42
C ILE A 400 -15.09 -38.38 -6.83
N ARG A 401 -15.25 -39.08 -5.69
CA ARG A 401 -14.29 -39.83 -4.83
C ARG A 401 -13.56 -39.02 -3.76
N ARG A 402 -14.16 -38.99 -2.55
CA ARG A 402 -13.42 -39.45 -1.36
C ARG A 402 -13.34 -40.98 -1.44
N GLY A 403 -12.26 -41.46 -2.05
CA GLY A 403 -11.73 -42.80 -1.82
C GLY A 403 -10.52 -42.67 -0.93
#